data_AF-A0A8H9J8F9-F1
#
_entry.id   AF-A0A8H9J8F9-F1
#
_cell.length_a   1.000
_cell.length_b   1.000
_cell.length_c   1.000
_cell.angle_alpha   90.00
_cell.angle_beta   90.00
_cell.angle_gamma   90.00
#
_symmetry.space_group_name_H-M   'P 1'
#
loop_
_entity.id
_entity.type
_entity.pdbx_description
1 polymer ?
#
loop_
_entity_poly.entity_id
_entity_poly.type
_entity_poly.pdbx_seq_one_letter_code
_entity_poly.pdbx_strand_id
1 'polypeptide(L)'
;MASPDVSMNIPDVESMAKTFDTMADVAKAISKALKIIITTLKAMAFISMGATTALEQFLSRIQPRIEKLGEKFEELSGDLDGAIRSYRDGDNTGSQRFA
;
A
#
# COMPACT_ATOMS: atom_id res chain seq x y z
N MET A 1 -21.85 -31.75 -9.77
CA MET A 1 -21.87 -30.82 -8.63
C MET A 1 -21.72 -29.43 -9.23
N ALA A 2 -22.72 -28.55 -9.06
CA ALA A 2 -22.61 -27.19 -9.56
C ALA A 2 -21.49 -26.49 -8.78
N SER A 3 -20.41 -26.11 -9.46
CA SER A 3 -19.42 -25.20 -8.88
C SER A 3 -20.16 -23.94 -8.45
N PRO A 4 -19.90 -23.38 -7.26
CA PRO A 4 -20.47 -22.09 -6.90
C PRO A 4 -20.09 -21.09 -8.00
N ASP A 5 -21.08 -20.36 -8.49
CA ASP A 5 -20.87 -19.31 -9.48
C ASP A 5 -20.11 -18.18 -8.78
N VAL A 6 -18.78 -18.19 -8.89
CA VAL A 6 -17.91 -17.18 -8.26
C VAL A 6 -17.91 -15.97 -9.18
N SER A 7 -18.88 -15.09 -8.98
CA SER A 7 -18.96 -13.80 -9.66
C SER A 7 -18.24 -12.71 -8.87
N MET A 8 -17.44 -11.88 -9.54
CA MET A 8 -16.81 -10.70 -8.94
C MET A 8 -17.72 -9.47 -9.10
N ASN A 9 -18.00 -8.75 -8.02
CA ASN A 9 -18.57 -7.41 -8.13
C ASN A 9 -17.47 -6.41 -8.49
N ILE A 10 -17.29 -6.18 -9.79
CA ILE A 10 -16.21 -5.34 -10.32
C ILE A 10 -16.19 -3.93 -9.70
N PRO A 11 -17.31 -3.17 -9.64
CA PRO A 11 -17.35 -1.87 -8.95
C PRO A 11 -16.81 -1.89 -7.52
N ASP A 12 -17.21 -2.88 -6.71
CA ASP A 12 -16.78 -2.96 -5.30
C ASP A 12 -15.28 -3.25 -5.20
N VAL A 13 -14.77 -4.16 -6.04
CA VAL A 13 -13.35 -4.51 -6.06
C VAL A 13 -12.49 -3.35 -6.58
N GLU A 14 -12.98 -2.60 -7.57
CA GLU A 14 -12.31 -1.39 -8.07
C GLU A 14 -12.27 -0.28 -6.99
N SER A 15 -13.36 -0.14 -6.23
CA SER A 15 -13.38 0.78 -5.07
C SER A 15 -12.40 0.35 -3.98
N MET A 16 -12.24 -0.96 -3.77
CA MET A 16 -11.28 -1.50 -2.81
C MET A 16 -9.84 -1.26 -3.26
N ALA A 17 -9.52 -1.46 -4.54
CA ALA A 17 -8.23 -1.14 -5.13
C ALA A 17 -7.85 0.33 -4.89
N LYS A 18 -8.75 1.27 -5.23
CA LYS A 18 -8.56 2.71 -4.97
C LYS A 18 -8.35 3.05 -3.50
N THR A 19 -9.01 2.32 -2.60
CA THR A 19 -8.83 2.50 -1.16
C THR A 19 -7.41 2.10 -0.73
N PHE A 20 -6.90 0.97 -1.22
CA PHE A 20 -5.54 0.55 -0.95
C PHE A 20 -4.51 1.49 -1.57
N ASP A 21 -4.72 1.98 -2.79
CA ASP A 21 -3.87 2.99 -3.41
C ASP A 21 -3.79 4.27 -2.55
N THR A 22 -4.94 4.77 -2.10
CA THR A 22 -5.00 5.93 -1.19
C THR A 22 -4.25 5.67 0.12
N MET A 23 -4.38 4.47 0.70
CA MET A 23 -3.66 4.11 1.93
C MET A 23 -2.15 4.00 1.70
N ALA A 24 -1.72 3.52 0.53
CA ALA A 24 -0.31 3.48 0.14
C ALA A 24 0.28 4.90 0.10
N ASP A 25 -0.43 5.85 -0.52
CA ASP A 25 -0.02 7.25 -0.60
C ASP A 25 0.07 7.91 0.77
N VAL A 26 -0.91 7.69 1.64
CA VAL A 26 -0.91 8.19 3.02
C VAL A 26 0.29 7.63 3.79
N ALA A 27 0.55 6.32 3.69
CA ALA A 27 1.69 5.69 4.36
C ALA A 27 3.04 6.22 3.84
N LYS A 28 3.18 6.40 2.52
CA LYS A 28 4.36 7.01 1.90
C LYS A 28 4.57 8.46 2.38
N ALA A 29 3.50 9.24 2.48
CA ALA A 29 3.56 10.62 2.97
C ALA A 29 4.03 10.68 4.44
N ILE A 30 3.46 9.85 5.31
CA ILE A 30 3.87 9.75 6.72
C ILE A 30 5.34 9.30 6.82
N SER A 31 5.73 8.27 6.07
CA SER A 31 7.11 7.77 6.01
C SER A 31 8.10 8.87 5.61
N LYS A 32 7.76 9.66 4.59
CA LYS A 32 8.58 10.79 4.13
C LYS A 32 8.70 11.88 5.20
N ALA A 33 7.60 12.23 5.87
CA ALA A 33 7.61 13.19 6.97
C ALA A 33 8.51 12.70 8.12
N LEU A 34 8.41 11.41 8.49
CA LEU A 34 9.27 10.81 9.50
C LEU A 34 10.75 10.84 9.12
N LYS A 35 11.10 10.56 7.85
CA LYS A 35 12.49 10.69 7.37
C LYS A 35 13.04 12.10 7.60
N ILE A 36 12.27 13.14 7.27
CA ILE A 36 12.68 14.54 7.48
C ILE A 36 12.88 14.83 8.99
N ILE A 37 11.95 14.40 9.83
CA ILE A 37 12.03 14.59 11.29
C ILE A 37 13.25 13.87 11.87
N ILE A 38 13.48 12.62 11.49
CA ILE A 38 14.64 11.82 11.92
C ILE A 38 15.95 12.51 11.53
N THR A 39 16.08 12.97 10.29
CA THR A 39 17.27 13.68 9.83
C THR A 39 17.51 14.95 10.65
N THR A 40 16.44 15.70 10.94
CA THR A 40 16.52 16.93 11.75
C THR A 40 16.93 16.61 13.19
N LEU A 41 16.32 15.59 13.81
CA LEU A 41 16.66 15.14 15.16
C LEU A 41 18.09 14.62 15.26
N LYS A 42 18.58 13.93 14.22
CA LYS A 42 19.97 13.46 14.14
C LYS A 42 20.96 14.62 14.06
N ALA A 43 20.65 15.66 13.30
CA ALA A 43 21.44 16.88 13.26
C ALA A 43 21.44 17.60 14.61
N MET A 44 20.27 17.71 15.25
CA MET A 44 20.15 18.28 16.60
C MET A 44 20.92 17.46 17.63
N ALA A 45 20.87 16.12 17.57
CA ALA A 45 21.60 15.24 18.47
C ALA A 45 23.11 15.47 18.35
N PHE A 46 23.61 15.68 17.14
CA PHE A 46 25.01 16.01 16.92
C PHE A 46 25.40 17.34 17.59
N ILE A 47 24.58 18.39 17.41
CA ILE A 47 24.82 19.72 18.00
C ILE A 47 24.70 19.68 19.53
N SER A 48 23.71 18.95 20.05
CA SER A 48 23.38 18.90 21.48
C SER A 48 24.06 17.78 22.24
N MET A 49 25.11 17.15 21.67
CA MET A 49 25.82 16.01 22.26
C MET A 49 24.91 14.84 22.71
N GLY A 50 23.83 14.60 21.96
CA GLY A 50 22.97 13.43 22.11
C GLY A 50 21.65 13.63 22.84
N ALA A 51 21.28 14.86 23.22
CA ALA A 51 20.02 15.13 23.91
C ALA A 51 18.75 14.62 23.19
N THR A 52 18.75 14.55 21.85
CA THR A 52 17.60 14.09 21.05
C THR A 52 17.74 12.64 20.54
N THR A 53 18.81 11.93 20.91
CA THR A 53 19.12 10.59 20.38
C THR A 53 18.04 9.56 20.70
N ALA A 54 17.42 9.61 21.87
CA ALA A 54 16.38 8.65 22.25
C ALA A 54 15.15 8.71 21.31
N LEU A 55 14.70 9.94 20.99
CA LEU A 55 13.58 10.15 20.09
C LEU A 55 13.94 9.78 18.65
N GLU A 56 15.15 10.15 18.19
CA GLU A 56 15.66 9.76 16.87
C GLU A 56 15.63 8.24 16.71
N GLN A 57 16.21 7.49 17.66
CA GLN A 57 16.25 6.02 17.59
C GLN A 57 14.85 5.40 17.59
N PHE A 58 13.92 5.94 18.38
CA PHE A 58 12.54 5.46 18.41
C PHE A 58 11.86 5.64 17.04
N LEU A 59 11.94 6.83 16.45
CA LEU A 59 11.33 7.12 15.16
C LEU A 59 12.00 6.34 14.02
N SER A 60 13.33 6.20 14.05
CA SER A 60 14.11 5.39 13.10
C SER A 60 13.71 3.91 13.09
N ARG A 61 13.15 3.38 14.19
CA ARG A 61 12.61 2.00 14.23
C ARG A 61 11.20 1.87 13.65
N ILE A 62 10.40 2.93 13.70
CA ILE A 62 9.01 2.93 13.26
C ILE A 62 8.88 3.27 11.78
N GLN A 63 9.62 4.28 11.31
CA GLN A 63 9.58 4.74 9.92
C GLN A 63 9.62 3.60 8.88
N PRO A 64 10.56 2.62 8.94
CA PRO A 64 10.62 1.56 7.93
C PRO A 64 9.41 0.62 7.99
N ARG A 65 8.70 0.53 9.12
CA ARG A 65 7.47 -0.28 9.22
C ARG A 65 6.30 0.40 8.50
N ILE A 66 6.22 1.72 8.58
CA ILE A 66 5.21 2.51 7.87
C ILE A 66 5.49 2.49 6.36
N GLU A 67 6.76 2.56 5.97
CA GLU A 67 7.17 2.41 4.57
C GLU A 67 6.72 1.07 3.99
N LYS A 68 7.06 -0.04 4.68
CA LYS A 68 6.61 -1.39 4.29
C LYS A 68 5.10 -1.54 4.23
N LEU A 69 4.37 -0.87 5.13
CA LEU A 69 2.91 -0.89 5.11
C LEU A 69 2.37 -0.22 3.84
N GLY A 70 2.96 0.91 3.44
CA GLY A 70 2.62 1.57 2.18
C GLY A 70 2.90 0.71 0.95
N GLU A 71 4.05 0.05 0.91
CA GLU A 71 4.39 -0.92 -0.15
C GLU A 71 3.37 -2.05 -0.25
N LYS A 72 2.89 -2.56 0.89
CA LYS A 72 1.88 -3.64 0.91
C LYS A 72 0.51 -3.18 0.44
N PHE A 73 0.12 -1.95 0.73
CA PHE A 73 -1.12 -1.40 0.18
C PHE A 73 -1.04 -1.19 -1.34
N GLU A 74 0.11 -0.73 -1.85
CA GLU A 74 0.34 -0.60 -3.30
C GLU A 74 0.30 -1.97 -4.00
N GLU A 75 0.93 -3.00 -3.42
CA GLU A 75 0.87 -4.38 -3.92
C GLU A 75 -0.57 -4.90 -3.96
N LEU A 76 -1.34 -4.71 -2.88
CA LEU A 76 -2.75 -5.12 -2.83
C LEU A 76 -3.61 -4.40 -3.86
N SER A 77 -3.41 -3.10 -4.08
CA SER A 77 -4.12 -2.37 -5.12
C SER A 77 -3.83 -2.95 -6.50
N GLY A 78 -2.54 -3.21 -6.80
CA GLY A 78 -2.12 -3.81 -8.07
C GLY A 78 -2.67 -5.22 -8.29
N ASP A 79 -2.71 -6.04 -7.23
CA ASP A 79 -3.27 -7.39 -7.29
C ASP A 79 -4.77 -7.37 -7.60
N LEU A 80 -5.53 -6.45 -7.00
CA LEU A 80 -6.96 -6.29 -7.29
C LEU A 80 -7.22 -5.80 -8.71
N ASP A 81 -6.45 -4.83 -9.20
CA ASP A 81 -6.53 -4.38 -10.58
C ASP A 81 -6.20 -5.52 -11.57
N GLY A 82 -5.19 -6.33 -11.25
CA GLY A 82 -4.84 -7.53 -12.01
C GLY A 82 -5.97 -8.56 -12.03
N ALA A 83 -6.63 -8.77 -10.88
CA ALA A 83 -7.76 -9.67 -10.75
C ALA A 83 -8.98 -9.19 -11.56
N ILE A 84 -9.30 -7.89 -11.53
CA ILE A 84 -10.39 -7.29 -12.32
C ILE A 84 -10.15 -7.51 -13.82
N ARG A 85 -8.93 -7.25 -14.29
CA ARG A 85 -8.58 -7.45 -15.72
C ARG A 85 -8.71 -8.91 -16.13
N SER A 86 -8.12 -9.81 -15.34
CA SER A 86 -8.18 -11.26 -15.58
C SER A 86 -9.62 -11.78 -15.62
N TYR A 87 -10.48 -11.27 -14.73
CA TYR A 87 -11.90 -11.63 -14.69
C TYR A 87 -12.65 -11.15 -15.94
N ARG A 88 -12.48 -9.88 -16.34
CA ARG A 88 -13.10 -9.31 -17.55
C ARG A 88 -12.64 -10.02 -18.83
N ASP A 89 -11.36 -10.32 -18.94
CA ASP A 89 -10.79 -11.01 -20.11
C ASP A 89 -11.28 -12.47 -20.18
N GLY A 90 -11.40 -13.14 -19.03
CA GLY A 90 -11.99 -14.47 -18.93
C GLY A 90 -13.45 -14.50 -19.41
N ASP A 91 -14.25 -13.51 -19.02
CA ASP A 91 -15.64 -13.38 -19.46
C ASP A 91 -15.76 -13.08 -20.97
N ASN A 92 -14.94 -12.18 -21.49
CA ASN A 92 -14.88 -11.85 -22.92
C ASN A 92 -14.46 -13.04 -23.79
N THR A 93 -13.43 -13.77 -23.38
CA THR A 93 -12.95 -14.95 -24.12
C THR A 93 -13.89 -16.15 -23.98
N GLY A 94 -14.57 -16.28 -22.83
CA GLY A 94 -15.59 -17.29 -22.59
C GLY A 94 -16.85 -17.07 -23.42
N SER A 95 -17.37 -15.85 -23.45
CA SER A 95 -18.57 -15.50 -24.23
C SER A 95 -18.40 -15.73 -25.73
N GLN A 96 -17.21 -15.51 -26.29
CA GLN A 96 -16.89 -15.81 -27.69
C GLN A 96 -17.00 -17.30 -28.06
N ARG A 97 -16.93 -18.23 -27.09
CA ARG A 97 -17.08 -19.67 -27.35
C ARG A 97 -18.54 -20.10 -27.55
N PHE A 98 -19.48 -19.24 -27.19
CA PHE A 98 -20.91 -19.50 -27.26
C PHE A 98 -21.64 -18.50 -28.19
N ALA A 99 -20.89 -17.65 -28.89
CA ALA A 99 -21.38 -16.68 -29.87
C ALA A 99 -21.50 -17.29 -31.28
#